data_AF-A0A4V3J7R9-F1
#
_entry.id   AF-A0A4V3J7R9-F1
#
_cell.length_a   1.000
_cell.length_b   1.000
_cell.length_c   1.000
_cell.angle_alpha   90.00
_cell.angle_beta   90.00
_cell.angle_gamma   90.00
#
_symmetry.space_group_name_H-M   'P 1'
#
loop_
_entity.id
_entity.type
_entity.pdbx_description
1 polymer ?
#
loop_
_entity_poly.entity_id
_entity_poly.type
_entity_poly.pdbx_seq_one_letter_code
_entity_poly.pdbx_strand_id
1 'polypeptide(L)'
;MNADQVIDLVQVLIWPAVVVGLVLFFRRQVNELLLRLKAASFGALQAVFETGVKNAEKDVHAVEAKRPEAQYEQEAKHEPGTAPADERGTERALDEVFDQLRELVELAPESAVDTAWKVLFSTLTVIEAPMEGKSVTEPSLIKRMGQAGLGDEEVRALRSLRRARIEALEAPQVVTPQMALKYIEAAHSMAHTLTEFSSRAGLTSFQ
;
A
#
# COMPACT_ATOMS: atom_id res chain seq x y z
N MET A 1 -55.02 38.86 -2.44
CA MET A 1 -54.33 38.02 -1.44
C MET A 1 -55.12 38.11 -0.16
N ASN A 2 -55.72 36.99 0.24
CA ASN A 2 -56.50 36.92 1.49
C ASN A 2 -55.53 36.77 2.67
N ALA A 3 -55.90 37.30 3.83
CA ALA A 3 -55.05 37.29 5.03
C ALA A 3 -54.54 35.89 5.40
N ASP A 4 -55.34 34.86 5.13
CA ASP A 4 -55.02 33.47 5.43
C ASP A 4 -53.79 32.93 4.65
N GLN A 5 -53.60 33.36 3.39
CA GLN A 5 -52.46 32.91 2.58
C GLN A 5 -51.13 33.50 3.04
N VAL A 6 -51.15 34.68 3.66
CA VAL A 6 -49.94 35.31 4.20
C VAL A 6 -49.51 34.60 5.49
N ILE A 7 -50.47 34.16 6.30
CA ILE A 7 -50.22 33.42 7.55
C ILE A 7 -49.60 32.06 7.26
N ASP A 8 -50.13 31.31 6.29
CA ASP A 8 -49.57 30.01 5.89
C ASP A 8 -48.12 30.13 5.37
N LEU A 9 -47.84 31.17 4.57
CA LEU A 9 -46.50 31.39 4.02
C LEU A 9 -45.48 31.73 5.14
N VAL A 10 -45.90 32.56 6.10
CA VAL A 10 -45.06 32.90 7.26
C VAL A 10 -44.80 31.67 8.13
N GLN A 11 -45.82 30.83 8.36
CA GLN A 11 -45.68 29.62 9.16
C GLN A 11 -44.71 28.61 8.54
N VAL A 12 -44.71 28.49 7.21
CA VAL A 12 -43.74 27.65 6.47
C VAL A 12 -42.33 28.22 6.55
N LEU A 13 -42.14 29.54 6.56
CA LEU A 13 -40.82 30.18 6.63
C LEU A 13 -40.19 30.16 8.04
N ILE A 14 -41.00 30.04 9.09
CA ILE A 14 -40.49 30.02 10.47
C ILE A 14 -39.56 28.83 10.69
N TRP A 15 -39.87 27.66 10.14
CA TRP A 15 -39.07 26.46 10.40
C TRP A 15 -37.66 26.54 9.76
N PRO A 16 -37.49 26.85 8.46
CA PRO A 16 -36.16 27.08 7.89
C PRO A 16 -35.38 28.17 8.63
N ALA A 17 -36.04 29.26 9.05
CA ALA A 17 -35.39 30.33 9.80
C ALA A 17 -34.91 29.87 11.19
N VAL A 18 -35.71 29.06 11.89
CA VAL A 18 -35.31 28.46 13.17
C VAL A 18 -34.18 27.45 12.98
N VAL A 19 -34.21 26.60 11.95
CA VAL A 19 -33.11 25.67 11.64
C VAL A 19 -31.82 26.44 11.35
N VAL A 20 -31.87 27.46 10.48
CA VAL A 20 -30.70 28.27 10.13
C VAL A 20 -30.20 29.04 11.35
N GLY A 21 -31.09 29.61 12.15
CA GLY A 21 -30.74 30.30 13.39
C GLY A 21 -30.07 29.36 14.39
N LEU A 22 -30.57 28.14 14.54
CA LEU A 22 -30.00 27.12 15.42
C LEU A 22 -28.63 26.65 14.92
N VAL A 23 -28.49 26.40 13.60
CA VAL A 23 -27.19 26.08 12.99
C VAL A 23 -26.19 27.22 13.18
N LEU A 24 -26.60 28.48 13.02
CA LEU A 24 -25.72 29.64 13.22
C LEU A 24 -25.35 29.84 14.69
N PHE A 25 -26.29 29.64 15.61
CA PHE A 25 -26.05 29.73 17.05
C PHE A 25 -25.07 28.64 17.52
N PHE A 26 -25.21 27.43 17.00
CA PHE A 26 -24.34 26.30 17.33
C PHE A 26 -23.10 26.17 16.44
N ARG A 27 -22.93 27.03 15.42
CA ARG A 27 -21.82 26.94 14.44
C ARG A 27 -20.44 26.88 15.10
N ARG A 28 -20.24 27.59 16.21
CA ARG A 28 -18.98 27.55 16.97
C ARG A 28 -18.74 26.18 17.62
N GLN A 29 -19.76 25.59 18.24
CA GLN A 29 -19.65 24.29 18.92
C GLN A 29 -19.56 23.14 17.90
N VAL A 30 -20.29 23.23 16.79
CA VAL A 30 -20.22 22.26 15.68
C VAL A 30 -18.83 22.27 15.05
N ASN A 31 -18.21 23.45 14.86
CA ASN A 31 -16.85 23.53 14.32
C ASN A 31 -15.81 22.90 15.25
N GLU A 32 -15.90 23.09 16.57
CA GLU A 32 -14.99 22.43 17.52
C GLU A 32 -15.18 20.91 17.53
N LEU A 33 -16.43 20.44 17.51
CA LEU A 33 -16.72 19.01 17.43
C LEU A 33 -16.23 18.42 16.11
N LEU A 34 -16.43 19.10 14.98
CA LEU A 34 -15.91 18.66 13.67
C LEU A 34 -14.38 18.64 13.63
N LEU A 35 -13.71 19.59 14.27
CA LEU A 35 -12.24 19.60 14.39
C LEU A 35 -11.75 18.42 15.23
N ARG A 36 -12.41 18.12 16.36
CA ARG A 36 -12.09 16.96 17.20
C ARG A 36 -12.41 15.65 16.51
N LEU A 37 -13.53 15.58 15.79
CA LEU A 37 -13.93 14.40 15.02
C LEU A 37 -12.95 14.16 13.87
N LYS A 38 -12.49 15.21 13.19
CA LYS A 38 -11.40 15.12 12.22
C LYS A 38 -10.11 14.65 12.88
N ALA A 39 -9.66 15.27 13.96
CA ALA A 39 -8.44 14.84 14.64
C ALA A 39 -8.51 13.38 15.11
N ALA A 40 -9.65 12.94 15.65
CA ALA A 40 -9.89 11.56 16.05
C ALA A 40 -9.95 10.62 14.83
N SER A 41 -10.62 11.01 13.75
CA SER A 41 -10.67 10.26 12.50
C SER A 41 -9.30 10.11 11.86
N PHE A 42 -8.49 11.16 11.86
CA PHE A 42 -7.11 11.15 11.37
C PHE A 42 -6.24 10.22 12.23
N GLY A 43 -6.34 10.32 13.56
CA GLY A 43 -5.62 9.42 14.46
C GLY A 43 -6.05 7.95 14.30
N ALA A 44 -7.34 7.70 14.08
CA ALA A 44 -7.85 6.35 13.82
C ALA A 44 -7.35 5.80 12.48
N LEU A 45 -7.37 6.61 11.40
CA LEU A 45 -6.87 6.22 10.09
C LEU A 45 -5.35 5.98 10.11
N GLN A 46 -4.60 6.85 10.80
CA GLN A 46 -3.17 6.67 10.99
C GLN A 46 -2.86 5.36 11.73
N ALA A 47 -3.61 5.04 12.80
CA ALA A 47 -3.44 3.80 13.54
C ALA A 47 -3.78 2.55 12.70
N VAL A 48 -4.80 2.64 11.84
CA VAL A 48 -5.16 1.56 10.90
C VAL A 48 -4.00 1.32 9.92
N PHE A 49 -3.50 2.38 9.28
CA PHE A 49 -2.39 2.26 8.35
C PHE A 49 -1.10 1.77 9.05
N GLU A 50 -0.79 2.24 10.26
CA GLU A 50 0.36 1.78 11.03
C GLU A 50 0.27 0.29 11.35
N THR A 51 -0.94 -0.15 11.72
CA THR A 51 -1.23 -1.56 11.96
C THR A 51 -1.10 -2.36 10.66
N GLY A 52 -1.57 -1.82 9.54
CA GLY A 52 -1.43 -2.40 8.21
C GLY A 52 0.04 -2.61 7.82
N VAL A 53 0.86 -1.57 7.92
CA VAL A 53 2.30 -1.63 7.66
C VAL A 53 2.99 -2.61 8.60
N LYS A 54 2.70 -2.55 9.90
CA LYS A 54 3.29 -3.47 10.89
C LYS A 54 2.92 -4.93 10.65
N ASN A 55 1.71 -5.20 10.18
CA ASN A 55 1.30 -6.55 9.80
C ASN A 55 2.01 -7.01 8.53
N ALA A 56 2.15 -6.13 7.54
CA ALA A 56 2.93 -6.41 6.33
C ALA A 56 4.41 -6.70 6.67
N GLU A 57 5.04 -5.87 7.50
CA GLU A 57 6.41 -6.11 8.01
C GLU A 57 6.53 -7.48 8.69
N LYS A 58 5.59 -7.81 9.60
CA LYS A 58 5.60 -9.11 10.29
C LYS A 58 5.45 -10.29 9.34
N ASP A 59 4.55 -10.17 8.37
CA ASP A 59 4.31 -11.22 7.39
C ASP A 59 5.53 -11.40 6.47
N VAL A 60 6.20 -10.32 6.08
CA VAL A 60 7.46 -10.35 5.31
C VAL A 60 8.60 -10.92 6.15
N HIS A 61 8.78 -10.47 7.39
CA HIS A 61 9.80 -11.04 8.28
C HIS A 61 9.57 -12.52 8.58
N ALA A 62 8.32 -12.99 8.61
CA ALA A 62 8.03 -14.41 8.76
C ALA A 62 8.52 -15.22 7.55
N VAL A 63 8.46 -14.65 6.34
CA VAL A 63 9.04 -15.22 5.12
C VAL A 63 10.57 -15.25 5.24
N GLU A 64 11.20 -14.14 5.62
CA GLU A 64 12.66 -14.05 5.79
C GLU A 64 13.20 -15.01 6.86
N ALA A 65 12.50 -15.14 8.00
CA ALA A 65 12.95 -15.97 9.12
C ALA A 65 12.96 -17.48 8.82
N LYS A 66 12.20 -17.93 7.81
CA LYS A 66 12.25 -19.32 7.33
C LYS A 66 13.32 -19.56 6.28
N ARG A 67 14.01 -18.51 5.85
CA ARG A 67 15.20 -18.63 5.00
C ARG A 67 16.28 -19.33 5.82
N PRO A 68 16.84 -20.46 5.37
CA PRO A 68 17.98 -21.08 6.04
C PRO A 68 19.13 -20.06 6.10
N GLU A 69 19.67 -19.79 7.29
CA GLU A 69 20.75 -18.82 7.57
C GLU A 69 22.08 -19.08 6.80
N ALA A 70 22.12 -20.07 5.90
CA ALA A 70 23.32 -20.53 5.21
C ALA A 70 23.84 -19.61 4.08
N GLN A 71 23.15 -18.50 3.74
CA GLN A 71 23.55 -17.66 2.60
C GLN A 71 24.14 -16.29 2.95
N TYR A 72 24.10 -15.85 4.21
CA TYR A 72 24.68 -14.54 4.58
C TYR A 72 26.19 -14.56 4.83
N GLU A 73 26.80 -15.73 5.08
CA GLU A 73 28.27 -15.84 5.25
C GLU A 73 29.05 -16.06 3.95
N GLN A 74 28.37 -16.16 2.80
CA GLN A 74 29.00 -16.42 1.51
C GLN A 74 29.11 -15.19 0.58
N GLU A 75 28.60 -14.02 0.99
CA GLU A 75 28.67 -12.80 0.17
C GLU A 75 30.03 -12.06 0.23
N ALA A 76 30.90 -12.40 1.17
CA ALA A 76 32.23 -11.77 1.27
C ALA A 76 33.34 -12.50 0.50
N LYS A 77 33.06 -13.65 -0.16
CA LYS A 77 34.12 -14.47 -0.78
C LYS A 77 33.72 -15.36 -1.96
N HIS A 78 32.73 -14.98 -2.77
CA HIS A 78 32.48 -15.69 -4.03
C HIS A 78 33.41 -15.23 -5.15
N GLU A 79 34.32 -16.12 -5.53
CA GLU A 79 35.03 -16.11 -6.82
C GLU A 79 34.04 -15.97 -8.00
N PRO A 80 34.46 -15.37 -9.13
CA PRO A 80 33.58 -15.09 -10.25
C PRO A 80 33.22 -16.38 -10.99
N GLY A 81 32.03 -16.93 -10.72
CA GLY A 81 31.52 -18.05 -11.49
C GLY A 81 30.05 -18.36 -11.25
N THR A 82 29.27 -18.31 -12.34
CA THR A 82 27.99 -19.04 -12.56
C THR A 82 26.64 -18.51 -12.08
N ALA A 83 26.47 -17.24 -11.70
CA ALA A 83 25.15 -16.59 -11.87
C ALA A 83 25.08 -15.94 -13.26
N PRO A 84 24.01 -16.14 -14.06
CA PRO A 84 23.82 -15.46 -15.34
C PRO A 84 23.98 -13.94 -15.15
N ALA A 85 24.66 -13.27 -16.08
CA ALA A 85 24.90 -11.83 -15.99
C ALA A 85 23.59 -11.00 -15.91
N ASP A 86 22.48 -11.59 -16.35
CA ASP A 86 21.15 -10.99 -16.42
C ASP A 86 20.43 -10.91 -15.06
N GLU A 87 20.55 -11.97 -14.23
CA GLU A 87 19.94 -12.00 -12.89
C GLU A 87 20.58 -10.98 -11.96
N ARG A 88 21.91 -10.86 -12.00
CA ARG A 88 22.67 -9.84 -11.25
C ARG A 88 22.40 -8.41 -11.74
N GLY A 89 21.98 -8.24 -12.99
CA GLY A 89 21.55 -6.96 -13.53
C GLY A 89 20.17 -6.55 -13.00
N THR A 90 19.25 -7.51 -12.95
CA THR A 90 17.87 -7.30 -12.48
C THR A 90 17.81 -6.97 -10.99
N GLU A 91 18.59 -7.70 -10.16
CA GLU A 91 18.66 -7.46 -8.72
C GLU A 91 19.22 -6.07 -8.39
N ARG A 92 20.32 -5.66 -9.05
CA ARG A 92 20.89 -4.32 -8.88
C ARG A 92 19.95 -3.21 -9.33
N ALA A 93 19.24 -3.41 -10.43
CA ALA A 93 18.26 -2.43 -10.91
C ALA A 93 17.09 -2.28 -9.91
N LEU A 94 16.68 -3.38 -9.27
CA LEU A 94 15.67 -3.37 -8.23
C LEU A 94 16.14 -2.57 -7.01
N ASP A 95 17.35 -2.84 -6.51
CA ASP A 95 17.95 -2.12 -5.39
C ASP A 95 18.02 -0.61 -5.65
N GLU A 96 18.50 -0.22 -6.84
CA GLU A 96 18.63 1.20 -7.23
C GLU A 96 17.26 1.90 -7.27
N VAL A 97 16.23 1.25 -7.80
CA VAL A 97 14.87 1.79 -7.82
C VAL A 97 14.34 2.00 -6.40
N PHE A 98 14.57 1.04 -5.50
CA PHE A 98 14.13 1.18 -4.12
C PHE A 98 14.94 2.23 -3.33
N ASP A 99 16.22 2.42 -3.63
CA ASP A 99 17.03 3.51 -3.08
C ASP A 99 16.48 4.88 -3.49
N GLN A 100 16.15 5.07 -4.77
CA GLN A 100 15.51 6.29 -5.26
C GLN A 100 14.15 6.54 -4.57
N LEU A 101 13.37 5.48 -4.31
CA LEU A 101 12.11 5.60 -3.58
C LEU A 101 12.31 6.08 -2.14
N ARG A 102 13.37 5.62 -1.46
CA ARG A 102 13.71 6.09 -0.10
C ARG A 102 14.00 7.58 -0.07
N GLU A 103 14.67 8.11 -1.09
CA GLU A 103 14.94 9.54 -1.20
C GLU A 103 13.67 10.38 -1.39
N LEU A 104 12.64 9.81 -2.03
CA LEU A 104 11.36 10.49 -2.29
C LEU A 104 10.40 10.49 -1.09
N VAL A 105 10.64 9.65 -0.08
CA VAL A 105 9.76 9.47 1.09
C VAL A 105 9.51 10.79 1.84
N GLU A 106 10.52 11.64 1.96
CA GLU A 106 10.40 12.93 2.66
C GLU A 106 9.57 13.96 1.89
N LEU A 107 9.48 13.81 0.56
CA LEU A 107 8.74 14.75 -0.29
C LEU A 107 7.30 14.32 -0.55
N ALA A 108 7.09 13.02 -0.77
CA ALA A 108 5.80 12.47 -1.21
C ALA A 108 5.62 11.02 -0.71
N PRO A 109 5.36 10.81 0.60
CA PRO A 109 5.34 9.48 1.21
C PRO A 109 4.25 8.56 0.64
N GLU A 110 3.05 9.09 0.36
CA GLU A 110 1.97 8.34 -0.28
C GLU A 110 2.34 7.89 -1.70
N SER A 111 3.03 8.76 -2.45
CA SER A 111 3.44 8.50 -3.81
C SER A 111 4.56 7.46 -3.85
N ALA A 112 5.45 7.49 -2.85
CA ALA A 112 6.49 6.50 -2.67
C ALA A 112 5.90 5.11 -2.36
N VAL A 113 4.86 5.01 -1.52
CA VAL A 113 4.11 3.75 -1.25
C VAL A 113 3.45 3.21 -2.52
N ASP A 114 2.75 4.05 -3.27
CA ASP A 114 2.11 3.63 -4.53
C ASP A 114 3.12 3.14 -5.56
N THR A 115 4.26 3.83 -5.67
CA THR A 115 5.32 3.47 -6.63
C THR A 115 6.04 2.20 -6.22
N ALA A 116 6.36 2.03 -4.93
CA ALA A 116 6.94 0.79 -4.40
C ALA A 116 6.05 -0.44 -4.70
N TRP A 117 4.73 -0.30 -4.56
CA TRP A 117 3.81 -1.37 -4.95
C TRP A 117 3.82 -1.64 -6.45
N LYS A 118 3.86 -0.62 -7.30
CA LYS A 118 3.92 -0.79 -8.76
C LYS A 118 5.18 -1.54 -9.19
N VAL A 119 6.32 -1.24 -8.55
CA VAL A 119 7.59 -1.97 -8.77
C VAL A 119 7.44 -3.43 -8.34
N LEU A 120 6.93 -3.69 -7.14
CA LEU A 120 6.66 -5.06 -6.68
C LEU A 120 5.68 -5.82 -7.60
N PHE A 121 4.64 -5.14 -8.05
CA PHE A 121 3.61 -5.72 -8.90
C PHE A 121 4.12 -6.00 -10.31
N SER A 122 5.03 -5.16 -10.84
CA SER A 122 5.65 -5.44 -12.13
C SER A 122 6.48 -6.73 -12.07
N THR A 123 7.19 -6.97 -10.96
CA THR A 123 7.92 -8.23 -10.71
C THR A 123 6.96 -9.43 -10.79
N LEU A 124 5.78 -9.35 -10.18
CA LEU A 124 4.75 -10.40 -10.26
C LEU A 124 4.23 -10.61 -11.69
N THR A 125 4.04 -9.54 -12.46
CA THR A 125 3.55 -9.64 -13.85
C THR A 125 4.58 -10.21 -14.81
N VAL A 126 5.87 -10.06 -14.52
CA VAL A 126 6.95 -10.69 -15.31
C VAL A 126 6.95 -12.20 -15.09
N ILE A 127 6.70 -12.67 -13.86
CA ILE A 127 6.64 -14.10 -13.52
C ILE A 127 5.47 -14.80 -14.22
N GLU A 128 4.33 -14.11 -14.33
CA GLU A 128 3.14 -14.64 -14.98
C GLU A 128 2.92 -13.93 -16.32
N ALA A 129 3.61 -14.40 -17.36
CA ALA A 129 3.46 -13.87 -18.72
C ALA A 129 1.98 -13.65 -19.06
N PRO A 130 1.59 -12.48 -19.61
CA PRO A 130 0.21 -12.14 -19.80
C PRO A 130 -0.44 -13.14 -20.77
N MET A 131 -1.34 -13.99 -20.24
CA MET A 131 -2.23 -14.77 -21.09
C MET A 131 -3.06 -13.80 -21.92
N GLU A 132 -2.94 -13.91 -23.25
CA GLU A 132 -3.57 -13.02 -24.23
C GLU A 132 -5.03 -12.71 -23.87
N GLY A 133 -5.33 -11.41 -23.74
CA GLY A 133 -6.70 -10.89 -23.77
C GLY A 133 -7.46 -10.82 -22.44
N LYS A 134 -6.89 -11.22 -21.29
CA LYS A 134 -7.55 -11.04 -19.98
C LYS A 134 -6.84 -9.99 -19.13
N SER A 135 -7.56 -8.93 -18.76
CA SER A 135 -7.09 -7.98 -17.75
C SER A 135 -6.79 -8.73 -16.45
N VAL A 136 -5.52 -8.74 -16.05
CA VAL A 136 -5.08 -9.35 -14.81
C VAL A 136 -5.28 -8.34 -13.69
N THR A 137 -6.19 -8.67 -12.77
CA THR A 137 -6.38 -7.87 -11.55
C THR A 137 -5.36 -8.28 -10.48
N GLU A 138 -4.94 -7.35 -9.62
CA GLU A 138 -3.97 -7.65 -8.55
C GLU A 138 -4.38 -8.83 -7.66
N PRO A 139 -5.64 -8.95 -7.19
CA PRO A 139 -6.06 -10.09 -6.38
C PRO A 139 -5.99 -11.42 -7.14
N SER A 140 -6.29 -11.39 -8.45
CA SER A 140 -6.19 -12.59 -9.28
C SER A 140 -4.75 -13.04 -9.48
N LEU A 141 -3.81 -12.10 -9.65
CA LEU A 141 -2.39 -12.40 -9.79
C LEU A 141 -1.83 -13.03 -8.51
N ILE A 142 -2.09 -12.41 -7.35
CA ILE A 142 -1.66 -12.95 -6.05
C ILE A 142 -2.23 -14.35 -5.81
N LYS A 143 -3.50 -14.56 -6.17
CA LYS A 143 -4.13 -15.89 -6.07
C LYS A 143 -3.43 -16.91 -6.96
N ARG A 144 -3.12 -16.56 -8.20
CA ARG A 144 -2.47 -17.48 -9.13
C ARG A 144 -1.02 -17.78 -8.75
N MET A 145 -0.28 -16.81 -8.19
CA MET A 145 1.05 -17.08 -7.61
C MET A 145 1.00 -18.13 -6.52
N GLY A 146 0.01 -18.06 -5.63
CA GLY A 146 -0.21 -19.14 -4.64
C GLY A 146 -0.50 -20.49 -5.30
N GLN A 147 -1.21 -20.53 -6.43
CA GLN A 147 -1.43 -21.75 -7.20
C GLN A 147 -0.18 -22.24 -7.94
N ALA A 148 0.73 -21.33 -8.30
CA ALA A 148 2.01 -21.61 -8.94
C ALA A 148 3.08 -22.11 -7.96
N GLY A 149 2.75 -22.21 -6.66
CA GLY A 149 3.66 -22.72 -5.63
C GLY A 149 4.35 -21.65 -4.79
N LEU A 150 3.95 -20.37 -4.93
CA LEU A 150 4.33 -19.35 -3.95
C LEU A 150 3.71 -19.72 -2.60
N GLY A 151 4.51 -19.70 -1.53
CA GLY A 151 4.07 -20.16 -0.22
C GLY A 151 2.95 -19.31 0.38
N ASP A 152 2.22 -19.89 1.33
CA ASP A 152 1.07 -19.24 1.98
C ASP A 152 1.48 -17.98 2.77
N GLU A 153 2.73 -17.88 3.21
CA GLU A 153 3.26 -16.71 3.93
C GLU A 153 3.53 -15.55 2.99
N GLU A 154 4.18 -15.82 1.86
CA GLU A 154 4.43 -14.86 0.80
C GLU A 154 3.11 -14.33 0.21
N VAL A 155 2.13 -15.22 -0.01
CA VAL A 155 0.79 -14.85 -0.46
C VAL A 155 0.07 -13.97 0.58
N ARG A 156 0.24 -14.25 1.88
CA ARG A 156 -0.31 -13.40 2.95
C ARG A 156 0.36 -12.03 2.97
N ALA A 157 1.69 -11.99 2.92
CA ALA A 157 2.47 -10.76 2.90
C ALA A 157 2.09 -9.86 1.71
N LEU A 158 1.92 -10.43 0.51
CA LEU A 158 1.43 -9.69 -0.67
C LEU A 158 0.04 -9.09 -0.47
N ARG A 159 -0.87 -9.80 0.19
CA ARG A 159 -2.21 -9.27 0.51
C ARG A 159 -2.13 -8.16 1.55
N SER A 160 -1.26 -8.30 2.54
CA SER A 160 -1.03 -7.30 3.59
C SER A 160 -0.45 -6.01 3.01
N LEU A 161 0.58 -6.10 2.15
CA LEU A 161 1.14 -4.96 1.41
C LEU A 161 0.08 -4.29 0.52
N ARG A 162 -0.68 -5.07 -0.25
CA ARG A 162 -1.78 -4.53 -1.06
C ARG A 162 -2.79 -3.73 -0.23
N ARG A 163 -3.18 -4.27 0.93
CA ARG A 163 -4.13 -3.61 1.84
C ARG A 163 -3.54 -2.31 2.37
N ALA A 164 -2.30 -2.32 2.85
CA ALA A 164 -1.63 -1.13 3.36
C ALA A 164 -1.52 -0.03 2.28
N ARG A 165 -1.24 -0.37 1.02
CA ARG A 165 -1.33 0.60 -0.09
C ARG A 165 -2.71 1.20 -0.25
N ILE A 166 -3.77 0.37 -0.26
CA ILE A 166 -5.14 0.87 -0.42
C ILE A 166 -5.46 1.87 0.69
N GLU A 167 -5.11 1.55 1.94
CA GLU A 167 -5.28 2.44 3.09
C GLU A 167 -4.50 3.75 2.91
N ALA A 168 -3.26 3.69 2.41
CA ALA A 168 -2.45 4.87 2.11
C ALA A 168 -3.07 5.76 1.02
N LEU A 169 -3.66 5.16 -0.03
CA LEU A 169 -4.32 5.89 -1.12
C LEU A 169 -5.67 6.49 -0.72
N GLU A 170 -6.38 5.85 0.21
CA GLU A 170 -7.65 6.36 0.74
C GLU A 170 -7.47 7.55 1.69
N ALA A 171 -6.34 7.60 2.41
CA ALA A 171 -6.00 8.70 3.31
C ALA A 171 -4.54 9.16 3.16
N PRO A 172 -4.16 9.79 2.03
CA PRO A 172 -2.77 10.19 1.74
C PRO A 172 -2.13 11.02 2.85
N GLN A 173 -2.90 11.92 3.45
CA GLN A 173 -2.46 12.85 4.48
C GLN A 173 -2.10 12.22 5.83
N VAL A 174 -2.40 10.93 6.04
CA VAL A 174 -2.00 10.21 7.28
C VAL A 174 -0.71 9.40 7.11
N VAL A 175 -0.22 9.27 5.88
CA VAL A 175 1.00 8.53 5.56
C VAL A 175 2.20 9.38 5.96
N THR A 176 2.91 8.98 7.00
CA THR A 176 4.15 9.67 7.41
C THR A 176 5.36 9.13 6.65
N PRO A 177 6.45 9.91 6.54
CA PRO A 177 7.72 9.45 5.97
C PRO A 177 8.18 8.12 6.57
N GLN A 178 8.14 7.99 7.89
CA GLN A 178 8.56 6.77 8.58
C GLN A 178 7.70 5.55 8.21
N MET A 179 6.39 5.73 8.01
CA MET A 179 5.49 4.63 7.62
C MET A 179 5.71 4.23 6.15
N ALA A 180 5.94 5.21 5.28
CA ALA A 180 6.27 4.96 3.88
C ALA A 180 7.62 4.23 3.75
N LEU A 181 8.63 4.61 4.52
CA LEU A 181 9.93 3.94 4.55
C LEU A 181 9.79 2.45 4.93
N LYS A 182 9.06 2.17 6.01
CA LYS A 182 8.75 0.81 6.45
C LYS A 182 8.03 -0.02 5.40
N TYR A 183 7.03 0.59 4.73
CA TYR A 183 6.33 -0.04 3.63
C TYR A 183 7.29 -0.36 2.47
N ILE A 184 8.18 0.58 2.13
CA ILE A 184 9.20 0.42 1.09
C ILE A 184 10.15 -0.72 1.42
N GLU A 185 10.63 -0.82 2.65
CA GLU A 185 11.50 -1.91 3.11
C GLU A 185 10.81 -3.28 2.99
N ALA A 186 9.56 -3.37 3.44
CA ALA A 186 8.77 -4.59 3.32
C ALA A 186 8.48 -4.96 1.84
N ALA A 187 8.20 -3.98 0.99
CA ALA A 187 7.99 -4.19 -0.44
C ALA A 187 9.29 -4.62 -1.15
N HIS A 188 10.43 -4.05 -0.76
CA HIS A 188 11.74 -4.39 -1.30
C HIS A 188 12.13 -5.83 -0.99
N SER A 189 12.01 -6.24 0.27
CA SER A 189 12.27 -7.63 0.69
C SER A 189 11.35 -8.64 -0.02
N MET A 190 10.06 -8.30 -0.18
CA MET A 190 9.13 -9.15 -0.93
C MET A 190 9.50 -9.23 -2.42
N ALA A 191 9.96 -8.14 -3.04
CA ALA A 191 10.37 -8.15 -4.43
C ALA A 191 11.60 -9.07 -4.65
N HIS A 192 12.56 -9.05 -3.74
CA HIS A 192 13.68 -10.01 -3.72
C HIS A 192 13.20 -11.46 -3.59
N THR A 193 12.29 -11.73 -2.66
CA THR A 193 11.69 -13.06 -2.48
C THR A 193 11.02 -13.58 -3.77
N LEU A 194 10.34 -12.70 -4.50
CA LEU A 194 9.69 -13.05 -5.76
C LEU A 194 10.68 -13.30 -6.90
N THR A 195 11.77 -12.54 -6.97
CA THR A 195 12.86 -12.77 -7.92
C THR A 195 13.51 -14.13 -7.66
N GLU A 196 13.74 -14.50 -6.40
CA GLU A 196 14.26 -15.83 -6.07
C GLU A 196 13.27 -16.95 -6.39
N PHE A 197 11.98 -16.73 -6.14
CA PHE A 197 10.94 -17.66 -6.52
C PHE A 197 10.93 -17.90 -8.03
N SER A 198 11.05 -16.84 -8.83
CA SER A 198 11.04 -16.93 -10.29
C SER A 198 12.26 -17.68 -10.82
N SER A 199 13.46 -17.41 -10.29
CA SER A 199 14.69 -18.15 -10.62
C SER A 199 14.60 -19.63 -10.25
N ARG A 200 14.11 -19.97 -9.05
CA ARG A 200 13.95 -21.37 -8.62
C ARG A 200 12.93 -22.14 -9.44
N ALA A 201 11.82 -21.49 -9.79
CA ALA A 201 10.76 -22.10 -10.58
C ALA A 201 11.14 -22.26 -12.07
N GLY A 202 12.32 -21.76 -12.49
CA GLY A 202 12.75 -21.74 -13.89
C GLY A 202 11.82 -20.89 -14.76
N LEU A 203 11.07 -19.96 -14.16
CA LEU A 203 10.12 -19.09 -14.83
C LEU A 203 10.83 -17.92 -15.53
N THR A 204 12.13 -17.74 -15.29
CA THR A 204 13.04 -16.83 -16.00
C THR A 204 13.76 -17.54 -17.14
N SER A 205 13.05 -18.28 -18.00
CA SER A 205 13.62 -18.72 -19.27
C SER A 205 13.00 -17.94 -20.44
N PHE A 206 13.77 -16.97 -20.95
CA PHE A 206 13.56 -16.17 -22.18
C PHE A 206 12.36 -15.19 -22.14
N GLN A 207 12.43 -13.97 -22.68
CA GLN A 207 13.23 -13.42 -23.78
C GLN A 207 13.26 -11.88 -23.70
#